data_AF-A0A1S8SAN9-F1
#
_entry.id   AF-A0A1S8SAN9-F1
#
_cell.length_a   1.000
_cell.length_b   1.000
_cell.length_c   1.000
_cell.angle_alpha   90.00
_cell.angle_beta   90.00
_cell.angle_gamma   90.00
#
_symmetry.space_group_name_H-M   'P 1'
#
loop_
_entity.id
_entity.type
_entity.pdbx_description
1 polymer ?
#
loop_
_entity_poly.entity_id
_entity_poly.type
_entity_poly.pdbx_seq_one_letter_code
_entity_poly.pdbx_strand_id
1 'polypeptide(L)'
;MIGEKTLSSAYTNYINNLKTYDNLIKEQNKSIRIIAYLRIITLIIGLSVTYYTFTIKSYLISIGVFILQLLIFIYLVINHDKEINKRKYSIALKDINEKSIKRLSGEWNSFEDDGREFKNEEHCYSNDLDVFGKNSLFQWINASKTFIGRQTLKNRLINPLKSSLDIRETQKSLQELANSLEWRQLFEAEGVIISNKCINPEELYEWSNAKNELYTKKWLILLARLLPCMTVILITLSCFTSLVNFKLVCVMLPVQLTIFFIDSKSRSAAFEKIYKYKNNINIYFKLLNLIVEKDFNSNNLKQLKNNLLVSKDENAADAVKKLSNIYDKISSRNNALFIIFNILLLWDYQCMIKFEKWRIKSGKELKKWLDVVGEFEALNSISSIIYDNPGWAIPSISDNNYIIKAEKLGHPLLSKKECVTILQLIKIKIFY
;
A
#
# COMPACT_ATOMS: atom_id res chain seq x y z
N MET A 1 4.72 12.43 44.16
CA MET A 1 3.38 12.91 43.79
C MET A 1 3.46 13.48 42.38
N ILE A 2 2.97 12.72 41.41
CA ILE A 2 3.04 13.02 39.98
C ILE A 2 1.95 14.05 39.70
N GLY A 3 2.34 15.32 39.63
CA GLY A 3 1.42 16.41 39.30
C GLY A 3 0.66 16.10 38.02
N GLU A 4 -0.66 16.30 38.09
CA GLU A 4 -1.59 16.20 36.98
C GLU A 4 -1.01 16.93 35.76
N LYS A 5 -0.43 16.15 34.85
CA LYS A 5 -0.17 16.59 33.48
C LYS A 5 -1.53 17.06 32.97
N THR A 6 -1.65 18.34 32.64
CA THR A 6 -2.66 18.82 31.71
C THR A 6 -2.39 18.10 30.38
N LEU A 7 -2.97 16.91 30.25
CA LEU A 7 -2.86 16.06 29.08
C LEU A 7 -3.40 16.89 27.90
N SER A 8 -2.58 17.08 26.87
CA SER A 8 -3.08 17.76 25.67
C SER A 8 -4.30 16.99 25.15
N SER A 9 -5.25 17.69 24.53
CA SER A 9 -6.42 17.05 23.88
C SER A 9 -6.00 15.91 22.95
N ALA A 10 -4.86 16.05 22.27
CA ALA A 10 -4.22 15.03 21.45
C ALA A 10 -3.85 13.76 22.24
N TYR A 11 -3.19 13.90 23.40
CA TYR A 11 -2.80 12.76 24.23
C TYR A 11 -4.00 11.95 24.73
N THR A 12 -5.05 12.63 25.19
CA THR A 12 -6.30 11.99 25.62
C THR A 12 -6.97 11.25 24.46
N ASN A 13 -6.97 11.83 23.27
CA ASN A 13 -7.51 11.18 22.06
C ASN A 13 -6.75 9.88 21.75
N TYR A 14 -5.41 9.89 21.77
CA TYR A 14 -4.61 8.69 21.54
C TYR A 14 -4.85 7.59 22.57
N ILE A 15 -5.03 7.93 23.85
CA ILE A 15 -5.38 6.94 24.89
C ILE A 15 -6.75 6.32 24.64
N ASN A 16 -7.74 7.13 24.25
CA ASN A 16 -9.08 6.63 23.96
C ASN A 16 -9.06 5.70 22.75
N ASN A 17 -8.35 6.08 21.69
CA ASN A 17 -8.14 5.23 20.51
C ASN A 17 -7.46 3.91 20.87
N LEU A 18 -6.43 3.94 21.73
CA LEU A 18 -5.74 2.74 22.19
C LEU A 18 -6.70 1.76 22.89
N LYS A 19 -7.53 2.26 23.82
CA LYS A 19 -8.56 1.45 24.49
C LYS A 19 -9.56 0.86 23.49
N THR A 20 -10.00 1.65 22.51
CA THR A 20 -10.92 1.20 21.46
C THR A 20 -10.30 0.06 20.65
N TYR A 21 -9.08 0.22 20.15
CA TYR A 21 -8.41 -0.81 19.36
C TYR A 21 -8.07 -2.05 20.18
N ASP A 22 -7.75 -1.92 21.47
CA ASP A 22 -7.57 -3.07 22.37
C ASP A 22 -8.85 -3.91 22.51
N ASN A 23 -10.00 -3.25 22.67
CA ASN A 23 -11.29 -3.93 22.73
C ASN A 23 -11.64 -4.58 21.39
N LEU A 24 -11.45 -3.88 20.27
CA LEU A 24 -11.68 -4.42 18.93
C LEU A 24 -10.81 -5.65 18.65
N ILE A 25 -9.53 -5.64 19.04
CA ILE A 25 -8.64 -6.79 18.89
C ILE A 25 -9.13 -7.99 19.68
N LYS A 26 -9.62 -7.79 20.92
CA LYS A 26 -10.20 -8.88 21.74
C LYS A 26 -11.45 -9.47 21.09
N GLU A 27 -12.35 -8.64 20.59
CA GLU A 27 -13.56 -9.09 19.89
C GLU A 27 -13.21 -9.84 18.59
N GLN A 28 -12.31 -9.28 17.78
CA GLN A 28 -11.86 -9.89 16.53
C GLN A 28 -11.17 -11.24 16.79
N ASN A 29 -10.35 -11.35 17.83
CA ASN A 29 -9.74 -12.63 18.23
C ASN A 29 -10.79 -13.68 18.60
N LYS A 30 -11.86 -13.28 19.31
CA LYS A 30 -12.97 -14.17 19.63
C LYS A 30 -13.70 -14.61 18.36
N SER A 31 -14.02 -13.68 17.46
CA SER A 31 -14.68 -13.96 16.18
C SER A 31 -13.86 -14.91 15.30
N ILE A 32 -12.55 -14.64 15.14
CA ILE A 32 -11.62 -15.50 14.37
C ILE A 32 -11.63 -16.93 14.93
N ARG A 33 -11.53 -17.09 16.25
CA ARG A 33 -11.54 -18.39 16.90
C ARG A 33 -12.87 -19.14 16.71
N ILE A 34 -14.00 -18.44 16.87
CA ILE A 34 -15.33 -19.05 16.66
C ILE A 34 -15.48 -19.53 15.22
N ILE A 35 -15.13 -18.69 14.23
CA ILE A 35 -15.23 -19.06 12.81
C ILE A 35 -14.29 -20.24 12.50
N ALA A 36 -13.09 -20.27 13.07
CA ALA A 36 -12.17 -21.40 12.92
C ALA A 36 -12.76 -22.71 13.44
N TYR A 37 -13.40 -22.72 14.62
CA TYR A 37 -14.09 -23.91 15.12
C TYR A 37 -15.29 -24.30 14.25
N LEU A 38 -16.11 -23.35 13.81
CA LEU A 38 -17.22 -23.62 12.89
C LEU A 38 -16.75 -24.26 11.58
N ARG A 39 -15.60 -23.83 11.03
CA ARG A 39 -15.02 -24.46 9.83
C ARG A 39 -14.65 -25.93 10.06
N ILE A 40 -14.07 -26.26 11.20
CA ILE A 40 -13.70 -27.64 11.55
C ILE A 40 -14.96 -28.49 11.76
N ILE A 41 -15.92 -27.99 12.53
CA ILE A 41 -17.18 -28.69 12.82
C ILE A 41 -17.94 -28.97 11.52
N THR A 42 -18.10 -27.94 10.68
CA THR A 42 -18.80 -28.09 9.39
C THR A 42 -18.09 -29.10 8.49
N LEU A 43 -16.75 -29.08 8.41
CA LEU A 43 -15.99 -30.08 7.64
C LEU A 43 -16.25 -31.50 8.13
N ILE A 44 -16.18 -31.75 9.45
CA ILE A 44 -16.38 -33.09 10.04
C ILE A 44 -17.81 -33.59 9.82
N ILE A 45 -18.81 -32.75 10.11
CA ILE A 45 -20.22 -33.11 9.93
C ILE A 45 -20.50 -33.35 8.45
N GLY A 46 -20.05 -32.45 7.58
CA GLY A 46 -20.27 -32.54 6.15
C GLY A 46 -19.66 -33.80 5.53
N LEU A 47 -18.43 -34.17 5.89
CA LEU A 47 -17.80 -35.41 5.44
C LEU A 47 -18.53 -36.64 5.98
N SER A 48 -18.94 -36.63 7.25
CA SER A 48 -19.67 -37.73 7.88
C SER A 48 -21.03 -37.98 7.19
N VAL A 49 -21.80 -36.92 6.93
CA VAL A 49 -23.10 -37.02 6.25
C VAL A 49 -22.94 -37.39 4.78
N THR A 50 -21.94 -36.84 4.10
CA THR A 50 -21.65 -37.20 2.70
C THR A 50 -21.28 -38.69 2.59
N TYR A 51 -20.44 -39.19 3.50
CA TYR A 51 -20.07 -40.61 3.56
C TYR A 51 -21.27 -41.51 3.86
N TYR A 52 -22.08 -41.16 4.86
CA TYR A 52 -23.29 -41.93 5.21
C TYR A 52 -24.30 -41.98 4.06
N THR A 53 -24.58 -40.84 3.41
CA THR A 53 -25.50 -40.79 2.26
C THR A 53 -24.97 -41.54 1.04
N PHE A 54 -23.64 -41.64 0.91
CA PHE A 54 -22.99 -42.44 -0.10
C PHE A 54 -23.11 -43.96 0.18
N THR A 55 -22.97 -44.40 1.43
CA THR A 55 -23.07 -45.83 1.78
C THR A 55 -24.48 -46.39 1.61
N ILE A 56 -25.52 -45.57 1.83
CA ILE A 56 -26.92 -45.93 1.53
C ILE A 56 -27.27 -45.80 0.03
N LYS A 57 -26.28 -45.63 -0.86
CA LYS A 57 -26.41 -45.52 -2.33
C LYS A 57 -27.29 -44.34 -2.80
N SER A 58 -27.51 -43.34 -1.96
CA SER A 58 -28.26 -42.13 -2.30
C SER A 58 -27.35 -41.08 -2.95
N TYR A 59 -26.82 -41.39 -4.13
CA TYR A 59 -25.76 -40.61 -4.78
C TYR A 59 -26.14 -39.15 -5.05
N LEU A 60 -27.37 -38.88 -5.50
CA LEU A 60 -27.84 -37.50 -5.75
C LEU A 60 -27.87 -36.66 -4.46
N ILE A 61 -28.33 -37.25 -3.35
CA ILE A 61 -28.35 -36.58 -2.04
C ILE A 61 -26.92 -36.35 -1.54
N SER A 62 -26.03 -37.33 -1.70
CA SER A 62 -24.62 -37.22 -1.33
C SER A 62 -23.92 -36.06 -2.06
N ILE A 63 -24.13 -35.92 -3.37
CA ILE A 63 -23.61 -34.80 -4.17
C ILE A 63 -24.20 -33.47 -3.69
N GLY A 64 -25.52 -33.40 -3.46
CA GLY A 64 -26.18 -32.19 -2.98
C GLY A 64 -25.66 -31.73 -1.62
N VAL A 65 -25.51 -32.65 -0.67
CA VAL A 65 -24.93 -32.37 0.67
C VAL A 65 -23.49 -31.91 0.54
N PHE A 66 -22.68 -32.58 -0.29
CA PHE A 66 -21.28 -32.20 -0.50
C PHE A 66 -21.15 -30.78 -1.06
N ILE A 67 -21.93 -30.42 -2.08
CA ILE A 67 -21.92 -29.08 -2.67
C ILE A 67 -22.38 -28.03 -1.64
N LEU A 68 -23.47 -28.28 -0.92
CA LEU A 68 -23.97 -27.37 0.10
C LEU A 68 -22.92 -27.13 1.19
N GLN A 69 -22.30 -28.20 1.67
CA GLN A 69 -21.22 -28.13 2.65
C GLN A 69 -20.02 -27.34 2.12
N LEU A 70 -19.63 -27.57 0.87
CA LEU A 70 -18.52 -26.87 0.23
C LEU A 70 -18.80 -25.36 0.18
N LEU A 71 -20.02 -24.95 -0.17
CA LEU A 71 -20.43 -23.54 -0.18
C LEU A 71 -20.39 -22.91 1.21
N ILE A 72 -20.91 -23.59 2.23
CA ILE A 72 -20.85 -23.12 3.63
C ILE A 72 -19.39 -22.99 4.09
N PHE A 73 -18.55 -23.97 3.79
CA PHE A 73 -17.13 -23.94 4.15
C PHE A 73 -16.41 -22.77 3.49
N ILE A 74 -16.61 -22.54 2.18
CA ILE A 74 -16.03 -21.40 1.45
C ILE A 74 -16.48 -20.08 2.07
N TYR A 75 -17.77 -19.94 2.39
CA TYR A 75 -18.30 -18.74 3.05
C TYR A 75 -17.58 -18.47 4.39
N LEU A 76 -17.41 -19.51 5.22
CA LEU A 76 -16.69 -19.39 6.49
C LEU A 76 -15.20 -19.05 6.32
N VAL A 77 -14.54 -19.58 5.28
CA VAL A 77 -13.15 -19.22 4.93
C VAL A 77 -13.05 -17.72 4.60
N ILE A 78 -13.95 -17.22 3.75
CA ILE A 78 -13.95 -15.79 3.36
C ILE A 78 -14.18 -14.90 4.59
N ASN A 79 -15.13 -15.26 5.45
CA ASN A 79 -15.39 -14.47 6.65
C ASN A 79 -14.23 -14.52 7.65
N HIS A 80 -13.58 -15.67 7.79
CA HIS A 80 -12.37 -15.81 8.60
C HIS A 80 -11.24 -14.89 8.12
N ASP A 81 -10.98 -14.86 6.81
CA ASP A 81 -9.94 -14.00 6.24
C ASP A 81 -10.29 -12.51 6.36
N LYS A 82 -11.58 -12.17 6.26
CA LYS A 82 -12.08 -10.81 6.53
C LYS A 82 -11.79 -10.38 7.97
N GLU A 83 -12.09 -11.21 8.96
CA GLU A 83 -11.83 -10.90 10.37
C GLU A 83 -10.32 -10.82 10.67
N ILE A 84 -9.51 -11.70 10.07
CA ILE A 84 -8.05 -11.60 10.16
C ILE A 84 -7.56 -10.25 9.62
N ASN A 85 -8.05 -9.82 8.46
CA ASN A 85 -7.65 -8.55 7.87
C ASN A 85 -8.07 -7.37 8.73
N LYS A 86 -9.31 -7.34 9.26
CA LYS A 86 -9.73 -6.31 10.23
C LYS A 86 -8.80 -6.24 11.43
N ARG A 87 -8.40 -7.40 11.98
CA ARG A 87 -7.46 -7.47 13.11
C ARG A 87 -6.10 -6.87 12.78
N LYS A 88 -5.58 -7.08 11.56
CA LYS A 88 -4.31 -6.46 11.13
C LYS A 88 -4.38 -4.94 11.19
N TYR A 89 -5.47 -4.34 10.73
CA TYR A 89 -5.69 -2.89 10.84
C TYR A 89 -5.79 -2.42 12.29
N SER A 90 -6.58 -3.10 13.14
CA SER A 90 -6.67 -2.73 14.56
C SER A 90 -5.29 -2.78 15.25
N ILE A 91 -4.47 -3.78 14.94
CA ILE A 91 -3.11 -3.91 15.49
C ILE A 91 -2.21 -2.77 14.99
N ALA A 92 -2.23 -2.46 13.69
CA ALA A 92 -1.43 -1.38 13.12
C ALA A 92 -1.84 -0.01 13.71
N LEU A 93 -3.14 0.26 13.81
CA LEU A 93 -3.67 1.49 14.40
C LEU A 93 -3.34 1.58 15.89
N LYS A 94 -3.37 0.47 16.63
CA LYS A 94 -2.91 0.42 18.01
C LYS A 94 -1.42 0.82 18.11
N ASP A 95 -0.54 0.20 17.33
CA ASP A 95 0.91 0.52 17.31
C ASP A 95 1.17 2.00 16.97
N ILE A 96 0.44 2.57 16.01
CA ILE A 96 0.53 3.99 15.65
C ILE A 96 0.13 4.90 16.82
N ASN A 97 -0.94 4.57 17.54
CA ASN A 97 -1.37 5.34 18.71
C ASN A 97 -0.38 5.19 19.88
N GLU A 98 0.18 4.00 20.10
CA GLU A 98 1.24 3.77 21.10
C GLU A 98 2.50 4.59 20.79
N LYS A 99 2.95 4.61 19.52
CA LYS A 99 4.04 5.48 19.06
C LYS A 99 3.72 6.95 19.26
N SER A 100 2.50 7.39 18.96
CA SER A 100 2.08 8.78 19.16
C SER A 100 2.11 9.18 20.64
N ILE A 101 1.71 8.28 21.55
CA ILE A 101 1.83 8.49 23.00
C ILE A 101 3.30 8.61 23.42
N LYS A 102 4.18 7.71 22.95
CA LYS A 102 5.63 7.79 23.20
C LYS A 102 6.24 9.08 22.68
N ARG A 103 5.77 9.56 21.52
CA ARG A 103 6.17 10.85 20.95
C ARG A 103 5.85 12.01 21.89
N LEU A 104 4.64 12.03 22.44
CA LEU A 104 4.18 13.05 23.38
C LEU A 104 4.80 12.91 24.79
N SER A 105 5.17 11.70 25.21
CA SER A 105 5.80 11.46 26.52
C SER A 105 7.31 11.76 26.54
N GLY A 106 7.93 11.94 25.37
CA GLY A 106 9.38 12.15 25.23
C GLY A 106 10.19 10.87 25.05
N GLU A 107 9.53 9.73 24.84
CA GLU A 107 10.15 8.40 24.66
C GLU A 107 10.39 8.05 23.17
N TRP A 108 10.30 9.03 22.27
CA TRP A 108 10.49 8.84 20.82
C TRP A 108 11.92 8.50 20.42
N ASN A 109 12.90 8.76 21.30
CA ASN A 109 14.29 8.33 21.11
C ASN A 109 14.45 6.80 21.01
N SER A 110 13.42 6.03 21.41
CA SER A 110 13.33 4.57 21.26
C SER A 110 12.88 4.11 19.88
N PHE A 111 12.44 5.00 18.99
CA PHE A 111 12.01 4.62 17.65
C PHE A 111 13.19 4.11 16.82
N GLU A 112 13.02 2.96 16.17
CA GLU A 112 14.12 2.31 15.44
C GLU A 112 14.59 3.12 14.23
N ASP A 113 13.67 3.83 13.60
CA ASP A 113 13.93 4.56 12.37
C ASP A 113 14.43 5.97 12.64
N ASP A 114 15.72 6.16 12.54
CA ASP A 114 16.40 7.41 12.87
C ASP A 114 16.93 8.18 11.64
N GLY A 115 16.75 7.64 10.43
CA GLY A 115 17.18 8.27 9.19
C GLY A 115 18.70 8.44 9.06
N ARG A 116 19.51 7.66 9.79
CA ARG A 116 20.98 7.76 9.78
C ARG A 116 21.59 7.68 8.38
N GLU A 117 20.95 6.99 7.44
CA GLU A 117 21.40 6.87 6.05
C GLU A 117 21.37 8.20 5.29
N PHE A 118 20.70 9.22 5.83
CA PHE A 118 20.59 10.54 5.24
C PHE A 118 21.55 11.57 5.83
N LYS A 119 22.38 11.19 6.81
CA LYS A 119 23.38 12.09 7.39
C LYS A 119 24.34 12.59 6.32
N ASN A 120 24.57 13.90 6.32
CA ASN A 120 25.58 14.56 5.50
C ASN A 120 26.24 15.68 6.31
N GLU A 121 27.53 15.50 6.63
CA GLU A 121 28.31 16.45 7.43
C GLU A 121 28.57 17.77 6.69
N GLU A 122 28.53 17.77 5.35
CA GLU A 122 28.76 18.95 4.51
C GLU A 122 27.50 19.82 4.35
N HIS A 123 26.35 19.39 4.86
CA HIS A 123 25.11 20.14 4.70
C HIS A 123 25.05 21.34 5.64
N CYS A 124 24.66 22.51 5.11
CA CYS A 124 24.76 23.82 5.78
C CYS A 124 24.10 23.96 7.16
N TYR A 125 23.12 23.12 7.50
CA TYR A 125 22.46 23.13 8.81
C TYR A 125 22.06 21.73 9.33
N SER A 126 22.22 20.67 8.53
CA SER A 126 21.58 19.39 8.84
C SER A 126 22.17 18.73 10.08
N ASN A 127 23.47 18.95 10.30
CA ASN A 127 24.19 18.41 11.45
C ASN A 127 23.91 19.25 12.70
N ASP A 128 23.95 20.58 12.59
CA ASP A 128 23.75 21.50 13.71
C ASP A 128 22.33 21.46 14.29
N LEU A 129 21.32 21.17 13.45
CA LEU A 129 19.92 21.08 13.86
C LEU A 129 19.45 19.66 14.16
N ASP A 130 20.37 18.69 14.25
CA ASP A 130 20.08 17.28 14.50
C ASP A 130 18.94 16.76 13.59
N VAL A 131 19.03 16.99 12.28
CA VAL A 131 17.93 16.63 11.36
C VAL A 131 17.81 15.11 11.18
N PHE A 132 18.94 14.39 11.21
CA PHE A 132 19.00 12.93 11.01
C PHE A 132 19.88 12.23 12.06
N GLY A 133 19.63 10.94 12.28
CA GLY A 133 20.32 10.10 13.25
C GLY A 133 19.59 9.97 14.58
N LYS A 134 20.28 9.41 15.57
CA LYS A 134 19.71 9.22 16.91
C LYS A 134 19.39 10.57 17.57
N ASN A 135 18.22 10.66 18.20
CA ASN A 135 17.65 11.84 18.82
C ASN A 135 17.38 12.99 17.82
N SER A 136 17.07 12.67 16.56
CA SER A 136 16.87 13.67 15.50
C SER A 136 15.43 14.07 15.25
N LEU A 137 15.26 15.17 14.52
CA LEU A 137 13.96 15.61 13.98
C LEU A 137 13.30 14.53 13.11
N PHE A 138 14.06 13.88 12.23
CA PHE A 138 13.54 12.79 11.41
C PHE A 138 13.03 11.63 12.27
N GLN A 139 13.81 11.18 13.25
CA GLN A 139 13.40 10.11 14.17
C GLN A 139 12.10 10.47 14.89
N TRP A 140 11.96 11.73 15.32
CA TRP A 140 10.79 12.19 16.06
C TRP A 140 9.49 12.15 15.24
N ILE A 141 9.53 12.63 13.99
CA ILE A 141 8.32 12.93 13.21
C ILE A 141 8.00 11.91 12.11
N ASN A 142 8.94 11.03 11.73
CA ASN A 142 8.77 10.17 10.58
C ASN A 142 7.59 9.20 10.75
N ALA A 143 6.59 9.33 9.88
CA ALA A 143 5.46 8.42 9.75
C ALA A 143 5.49 7.66 8.40
N SER A 144 6.44 7.96 7.52
CA SER A 144 6.56 7.30 6.21
C SER A 144 7.00 5.84 6.34
N LYS A 145 6.40 4.97 5.52
CA LYS A 145 6.69 3.53 5.43
C LYS A 145 7.20 3.12 4.06
N THR A 146 7.04 3.95 3.03
CA THR A 146 7.61 3.67 1.71
C THR A 146 8.99 4.30 1.55
N PHE A 147 9.80 3.73 0.64
CA PHE A 147 11.11 4.29 0.29
C PHE A 147 11.00 5.73 -0.22
N ILE A 148 10.01 6.01 -1.07
CA ILE A 148 9.79 7.34 -1.65
C ILE A 148 9.33 8.32 -0.58
N GLY A 149 8.42 7.94 0.33
CA GLY A 149 8.01 8.80 1.44
C GLY A 149 9.16 9.24 2.34
N ARG A 150 10.07 8.31 2.69
CA ARG A 150 11.28 8.64 3.46
C ARG A 150 12.15 9.64 2.72
N GLN A 151 12.40 9.40 1.43
CA GLN A 151 13.23 10.27 0.60
C GLN A 151 12.60 11.66 0.44
N THR A 152 11.28 11.73 0.26
CA THR A 152 10.54 12.99 0.14
C THR A 152 10.54 13.76 1.46
N LEU A 153 10.35 13.09 2.60
CA LEU A 153 10.48 13.72 3.92
C LEU A 153 11.89 14.28 4.12
N LYS A 154 12.93 13.47 3.85
CA LYS A 154 14.32 13.92 3.89
C LYS A 154 14.52 15.16 3.03
N ASN A 155 14.10 15.12 1.77
CA ASN A 155 14.25 16.24 0.84
C ASN A 155 13.54 17.51 1.33
N ARG A 156 12.36 17.39 1.97
CA ARG A 156 11.65 18.53 2.58
C ARG A 156 12.37 19.11 3.80
N LEU A 157 13.07 18.29 4.57
CA LEU A 157 13.82 18.74 5.75
C LEU A 157 15.12 19.47 5.40
N ILE A 158 15.79 19.07 4.30
CA ILE A 158 17.08 19.66 3.90
C ILE A 158 16.98 20.74 2.81
N ASN A 159 15.85 20.84 2.10
CA ASN A 159 15.64 21.86 1.08
C ASN A 159 14.49 22.78 1.49
N PRO A 160 14.78 23.94 2.12
CA PRO A 160 13.73 24.86 2.54
C PRO A 160 13.03 25.49 1.34
N LEU A 161 11.72 25.73 1.48
CA LEU A 161 10.95 26.45 0.48
C LEU A 161 11.41 27.91 0.42
N LYS A 162 11.55 28.44 -0.80
CA LYS A 162 12.06 29.80 -1.04
C LYS A 162 10.95 30.83 -1.32
N SER A 163 9.75 30.37 -1.66
CA SER A 163 8.60 31.21 -2.01
C SER A 163 7.65 31.36 -0.84
N SER A 164 7.24 32.60 -0.52
CA SER A 164 6.28 32.87 0.55
C SER A 164 4.90 32.27 0.24
N LEU A 165 4.53 32.16 -1.03
CA LEU A 165 3.31 31.49 -1.48
C LEU A 165 3.36 29.98 -1.21
N ASP A 166 4.47 29.32 -1.57
CA ASP A 166 4.63 27.87 -1.39
C ASP A 166 4.62 27.48 0.10
N ILE A 167 5.22 28.31 0.95
CA ILE A 167 5.19 28.12 2.40
C ILE A 167 3.75 28.21 2.92
N ARG A 168 3.01 29.26 2.55
CA ARG A 168 1.61 29.44 2.98
C ARG A 168 0.71 28.30 2.51
N GLU A 169 0.86 27.86 1.26
CA GLU A 169 0.08 26.73 0.74
C GLU A 169 0.45 25.41 1.43
N THR A 170 1.74 25.18 1.72
CA THR A 170 2.18 24.02 2.50
C THR A 170 1.61 24.07 3.92
N GLN A 171 1.63 25.22 4.59
CA GLN A 171 1.05 25.38 5.93
C GLN A 171 -0.45 25.05 5.95
N LYS A 172 -1.22 25.47 4.93
CA LYS A 172 -2.64 25.10 4.79
C LYS A 172 -2.83 23.59 4.65
N SER A 173 -2.01 22.94 3.82
CA SER A 173 -2.04 21.48 3.66
C SER A 173 -1.72 20.76 4.97
N LEU A 174 -0.70 21.22 5.70
CA LEU A 174 -0.31 20.63 6.98
C LEU A 174 -1.42 20.77 8.04
N GLN A 175 -2.08 21.93 8.12
CA GLN A 175 -3.22 22.16 9.03
C GLN A 175 -4.41 21.25 8.69
N GLU A 176 -4.75 21.14 7.40
CA GLU A 176 -5.84 20.27 6.94
C GLU A 176 -5.58 18.80 7.30
N LEU A 177 -4.37 18.32 7.06
CA LEU A 177 -3.97 16.95 7.39
C LEU A 177 -3.89 16.74 8.90
N ALA A 178 -3.37 17.71 9.67
CA ALA A 178 -3.33 17.65 11.13
C ALA A 178 -4.72 17.39 11.72
N ASN A 179 -5.73 18.10 11.23
CA ASN A 179 -7.14 17.94 11.63
C ASN A 179 -7.78 16.61 11.15
N SER A 180 -7.19 15.94 10.17
CA SER A 180 -7.68 14.68 9.60
C SER A 180 -7.03 13.45 10.25
N LEU A 181 -7.05 13.36 11.58
CA LEU A 181 -6.30 12.32 12.33
C LEU A 181 -6.62 10.90 11.87
N GLU A 182 -7.90 10.52 11.80
CA GLU A 182 -8.32 9.16 11.44
C GLU A 182 -7.80 8.75 10.06
N TRP A 183 -7.89 9.66 9.09
CA TRP A 183 -7.37 9.43 7.75
C TRP A 183 -5.84 9.29 7.75
N ARG A 184 -5.11 10.12 8.50
CA ARG A 184 -3.64 10.00 8.61
C ARG A 184 -3.22 8.67 9.21
N GLN A 185 -3.88 8.24 10.28
CA GLN A 185 -3.58 6.96 10.91
C GLN A 185 -3.93 5.78 10.01
N LEU A 186 -5.05 5.85 9.28
CA LEU A 186 -5.40 4.83 8.29
C LEU A 186 -4.36 4.78 7.15
N PHE A 187 -3.92 5.94 6.67
CA PHE A 187 -2.90 6.05 5.63
C PHE A 187 -1.56 5.48 6.09
N GLU A 188 -1.12 5.77 7.33
CA GLU A 188 0.08 5.15 7.91
C GLU A 188 -0.11 3.63 8.11
N ALA A 189 -1.29 3.19 8.54
CA ALA A 189 -1.60 1.77 8.77
C ALA A 189 -1.49 0.93 7.49
N GLU A 190 -1.90 1.45 6.32
CA GLU A 190 -1.71 0.77 5.03
C GLU A 190 -0.22 0.50 4.74
N GLY A 191 0.64 1.46 5.07
CA GLY A 191 2.09 1.31 4.99
C GLY A 191 2.62 0.24 5.96
N VAL A 192 2.16 0.25 7.21
CA VAL A 192 2.60 -0.68 8.26
C VAL A 192 2.22 -2.14 7.95
N ILE A 193 0.99 -2.38 7.50
CA ILE A 193 0.44 -3.74 7.33
C ILE A 193 1.16 -4.54 6.25
N ILE A 194 1.65 -3.87 5.20
CA ILE A 194 2.16 -4.54 4.00
C ILE A 194 3.67 -4.34 3.83
N SER A 195 4.29 -3.37 4.51
CA SER A 195 5.73 -3.11 4.45
C SER A 195 6.53 -4.24 5.10
N ASN A 196 6.86 -5.28 4.32
CA ASN A 196 7.84 -6.28 4.74
C ASN A 196 9.28 -5.72 4.63
N LYS A 197 9.56 -4.78 3.71
CA LYS A 197 10.81 -3.99 3.57
C LYS A 197 10.58 -2.74 2.70
N CYS A 198 11.27 -1.63 2.99
CA CYS A 198 11.42 -0.50 2.06
C CYS A 198 12.25 -0.93 0.85
N ILE A 199 11.63 -1.09 -0.32
CA ILE A 199 12.32 -1.44 -1.57
C ILE A 199 12.42 -0.21 -2.45
N ASN A 200 13.63 0.10 -2.93
CA ASN A 200 13.85 1.15 -3.91
C ASN A 200 13.08 0.83 -5.21
N PRO A 201 12.17 1.70 -5.68
CA PRO A 201 11.37 1.47 -6.87
C PRO A 201 12.10 1.81 -8.19
N GLU A 202 13.39 2.15 -8.19
CA GLU A 202 14.09 2.51 -9.44
C GLU A 202 14.01 1.42 -10.52
N GLU A 203 14.26 0.15 -10.14
CA GLU A 203 14.09 -0.97 -11.08
C GLU A 203 12.64 -1.13 -11.55
N LEU A 204 11.65 -0.77 -10.72
CA LEU A 204 10.24 -0.78 -11.09
C LEU A 204 9.94 0.32 -12.12
N TYR A 205 10.56 1.50 -12.01
CA TYR A 205 10.44 2.59 -12.99
C TYR A 205 11.09 2.25 -14.32
N GLU A 206 12.31 1.69 -14.30
CA GLU A 206 12.96 1.21 -15.52
C GLU A 206 12.11 0.14 -16.21
N TRP A 207 11.60 -0.81 -15.42
CA TRP A 207 10.75 -1.88 -15.92
C TRP A 207 9.39 -1.39 -16.45
N SER A 208 8.78 -0.38 -15.82
CA SER A 208 7.53 0.21 -16.30
C SER A 208 7.71 1.03 -17.58
N ASN A 209 8.93 1.52 -17.83
CA ASN A 209 9.28 2.24 -19.06
C ASN A 209 9.78 1.34 -20.19
N ALA A 210 10.32 0.15 -19.87
CA ALA A 210 10.79 -0.82 -20.85
C ALA A 210 9.63 -1.36 -21.69
N LYS A 211 9.73 -1.35 -23.03
CA LYS A 211 8.67 -1.85 -23.92
C LYS A 211 9.05 -3.18 -24.55
N ASN A 212 8.06 -4.06 -24.74
CA ASN A 212 8.24 -5.25 -25.55
C ASN A 212 7.24 -5.22 -26.72
N GLU A 213 7.74 -4.81 -27.88
CA GLU A 213 6.92 -4.64 -29.08
C GLU A 213 6.25 -5.93 -29.53
N LEU A 214 6.82 -7.10 -29.23
CA LEU A 214 6.30 -8.41 -29.66
C LEU A 214 4.87 -8.62 -29.13
N TYR A 215 4.61 -8.26 -27.87
CA TYR A 215 3.28 -8.40 -27.22
C TYR A 215 2.26 -7.35 -27.65
N THR A 216 2.68 -6.36 -28.45
CA THR A 216 1.78 -5.36 -29.05
C THR A 216 1.34 -5.73 -30.46
N LYS A 217 2.05 -6.65 -31.13
CA LYS A 217 1.78 -7.01 -32.51
C LYS A 217 0.42 -7.70 -32.64
N LYS A 218 -0.42 -7.20 -33.57
CA LYS A 218 -1.78 -7.71 -33.79
C LYS A 218 -1.82 -9.21 -34.08
N TRP A 219 -0.85 -9.74 -34.83
CA TRP A 219 -0.79 -11.17 -35.17
C TRP A 219 -0.59 -12.04 -33.92
N LEU A 220 0.25 -11.63 -32.96
CA LEU A 220 0.47 -12.38 -31.72
C LEU A 220 -0.77 -12.33 -30.84
N ILE A 221 -1.40 -11.15 -30.75
CA ILE A 221 -2.66 -10.98 -29.99
C ILE A 221 -3.76 -11.87 -30.56
N LEU A 222 -3.87 -11.94 -31.89
CA LEU A 222 -4.84 -12.78 -32.59
C LEU A 222 -4.53 -14.26 -32.35
N LEU A 223 -3.27 -14.68 -32.52
CA LEU A 223 -2.80 -16.05 -32.29
C LEU A 223 -3.07 -16.51 -30.85
N ALA A 224 -2.68 -15.70 -29.86
CA ALA A 224 -2.84 -16.05 -28.46
C ALA A 224 -4.32 -16.18 -28.04
N ARG A 225 -5.25 -15.52 -28.75
CA ARG A 225 -6.70 -15.57 -28.48
C ARG A 225 -7.42 -16.66 -29.27
N LEU A 226 -7.20 -16.72 -30.58
CA LEU A 226 -7.92 -17.64 -31.46
C LEU A 226 -7.47 -19.09 -31.25
N LEU A 227 -6.18 -19.34 -31.08
CA LEU A 227 -5.66 -20.71 -30.98
C LEU A 227 -6.26 -21.45 -29.77
N PRO A 228 -6.28 -20.89 -28.54
CA PRO A 228 -7.01 -21.49 -27.42
C PRO A 228 -8.50 -21.70 -27.65
N CYS A 229 -9.19 -20.71 -28.24
CA CYS A 229 -10.62 -20.83 -28.52
C CYS A 229 -10.89 -22.00 -29.48
N MET A 230 -10.10 -22.12 -30.54
CA MET A 230 -10.18 -23.25 -31.47
C MET A 230 -9.91 -24.58 -30.77
N THR A 231 -8.87 -24.67 -29.94
CA THR A 231 -8.55 -25.91 -29.20
C THR A 231 -9.70 -26.33 -28.26
N VAL A 232 -10.29 -25.38 -27.52
CA VAL A 232 -11.43 -25.67 -26.62
C VAL A 232 -12.67 -26.10 -27.41
N ILE A 233 -12.95 -25.44 -28.55
CA ILE A 233 -14.05 -25.83 -29.45
C ILE A 233 -13.82 -27.24 -30.01
N LEU A 234 -12.60 -27.57 -30.44
CA LEU A 234 -12.29 -28.90 -30.96
C LEU A 234 -12.37 -29.99 -29.88
N ILE A 235 -11.92 -29.71 -28.66
CA ILE A 235 -12.05 -30.63 -27.52
C ILE A 235 -13.53 -30.88 -27.22
N THR A 236 -14.34 -29.82 -27.11
CA THR A 236 -15.78 -29.95 -26.83
C THR A 236 -16.51 -30.68 -27.95
N LEU A 237 -16.28 -30.33 -29.21
CA LEU A 237 -16.88 -31.05 -30.34
C LEU A 237 -16.44 -32.52 -30.39
N SER A 238 -15.16 -32.83 -30.13
CA SER A 238 -14.68 -34.22 -30.13
C SER A 238 -15.23 -35.05 -28.98
N CYS A 239 -15.56 -34.45 -27.83
CA CYS A 239 -16.11 -35.16 -26.68
C CYS A 239 -17.63 -35.37 -26.77
N PHE A 240 -18.37 -34.43 -27.35
CA PHE A 240 -19.83 -34.45 -27.39
C PHE A 240 -20.41 -34.85 -28.75
N THR A 241 -19.60 -34.88 -29.81
CA THR A 241 -20.05 -35.21 -31.16
C THR A 241 -19.04 -36.13 -31.87
N SER A 242 -19.50 -36.93 -32.82
CA SER A 242 -18.63 -37.70 -33.71
C SER A 242 -18.10 -36.90 -34.92
N LEU A 243 -18.44 -35.60 -35.02
CA LEU A 243 -18.06 -34.75 -36.15
C LEU A 243 -16.55 -34.50 -36.25
N VAL A 244 -15.83 -34.54 -35.12
CA VAL A 244 -14.41 -34.19 -35.07
C VAL A 244 -13.61 -35.35 -34.51
N ASN A 245 -12.61 -35.81 -35.29
CA ASN A 245 -11.71 -36.87 -34.85
C ASN A 245 -10.73 -36.34 -33.79
N PHE A 246 -10.60 -37.06 -32.67
CA PHE A 246 -9.68 -36.73 -31.58
C PHE A 246 -8.22 -36.54 -32.05
N LYS A 247 -7.82 -37.18 -33.17
CA LYS A 247 -6.50 -36.97 -33.80
C LYS A 247 -6.18 -35.50 -34.11
N LEU A 248 -7.17 -34.68 -34.46
CA LEU A 248 -6.97 -33.24 -34.70
C LEU A 248 -6.56 -32.49 -33.42
N VAL A 249 -7.15 -32.86 -32.28
CA VAL A 249 -6.77 -32.32 -30.96
C VAL A 249 -5.33 -32.72 -30.62
N CYS A 250 -4.94 -33.97 -30.92
CA CYS A 250 -3.58 -34.45 -30.73
C CYS A 250 -2.52 -33.72 -31.58
N VAL A 251 -2.90 -33.07 -32.68
CA VAL A 251 -2.00 -32.24 -33.50
C VAL A 251 -1.93 -30.80 -32.98
N MET A 252 -3.05 -30.24 -32.51
CA MET A 252 -3.11 -28.86 -32.00
C MET A 252 -2.37 -28.67 -30.67
N LEU A 253 -2.43 -29.65 -29.76
CA LEU A 253 -1.78 -29.57 -28.45
C LEU A 253 -0.24 -29.45 -28.54
N PRO A 254 0.48 -30.24 -29.37
CA PRO A 254 1.90 -30.04 -29.62
C PRO A 254 2.25 -28.65 -30.14
N VAL A 255 1.43 -28.07 -31.05
CA VAL A 255 1.67 -26.70 -31.55
C VAL A 255 1.59 -25.68 -30.42
N GLN A 256 0.56 -25.76 -29.58
CA GLN A 256 0.44 -24.90 -28.39
C GLN A 256 1.58 -25.11 -27.40
N LEU A 257 2.02 -26.36 -27.23
CA LEU A 257 3.16 -26.71 -26.37
C LEU A 257 4.46 -26.11 -26.90
N THR A 258 4.72 -26.16 -28.21
CA THR A 258 5.88 -25.51 -28.83
C THR A 258 5.83 -24.00 -28.59
N ILE A 259 4.67 -23.36 -28.81
CA ILE A 259 4.48 -21.92 -28.57
C ILE A 259 4.70 -21.57 -27.10
N PHE A 260 4.25 -22.43 -26.18
CA PHE A 260 4.50 -22.28 -24.75
C PHE A 260 6.00 -22.28 -24.41
N PHE A 261 6.83 -23.08 -25.08
CA PHE A 261 8.27 -23.10 -24.84
C PHE A 261 9.02 -21.91 -25.45
N ILE A 262 8.56 -21.39 -26.60
CA ILE A 262 9.14 -20.20 -27.24
C ILE A 262 9.16 -19.05 -26.24
N ASP A 263 10.32 -18.43 -26.03
CA ASP A 263 10.54 -17.25 -25.17
C ASP A 263 10.08 -17.41 -23.69
N SER A 264 9.94 -18.66 -23.22
CA SER A 264 9.50 -18.98 -21.86
C SER A 264 10.44 -18.41 -20.78
N LYS A 265 11.75 -18.39 -21.04
CA LYS A 265 12.76 -17.84 -20.12
C LYS A 265 12.60 -16.33 -19.93
N SER A 266 12.40 -15.58 -21.01
CA SER A 266 12.16 -14.12 -20.97
C SER A 266 10.87 -13.78 -20.23
N ARG A 267 9.78 -14.53 -20.51
CA ARG A 267 8.51 -14.35 -19.78
C ARG A 267 8.65 -14.63 -18.29
N SER A 268 9.30 -15.73 -17.91
CA SER A 268 9.52 -16.05 -16.51
C SER A 268 10.36 -14.98 -15.80
N ALA A 269 11.43 -14.48 -16.44
CA ALA A 269 12.21 -13.36 -15.90
C ALA A 269 11.38 -12.07 -15.75
N ALA A 270 10.52 -11.76 -16.73
CA ALA A 270 9.61 -10.62 -16.64
C ALA A 270 8.65 -10.76 -15.46
N PHE A 271 8.09 -11.95 -15.23
CA PHE A 271 7.16 -12.24 -14.14
C PHE A 271 7.83 -12.28 -12.76
N GLU A 272 9.07 -12.75 -12.65
CA GLU A 272 9.85 -12.70 -11.40
C GLU A 272 10.02 -11.26 -10.90
N LYS A 273 10.27 -10.30 -11.81
CA LYS A 273 10.29 -8.88 -11.45
C LYS A 273 8.95 -8.40 -10.88
N ILE A 274 7.82 -8.81 -11.48
CA ILE A 274 6.49 -8.47 -10.93
C ILE A 274 6.32 -9.08 -9.54
N TYR A 275 6.80 -10.32 -9.35
CA TYR A 275 6.75 -11.01 -8.07
C TYR A 275 7.52 -10.30 -6.96
N LYS A 276 8.73 -9.81 -7.27
CA LYS A 276 9.54 -9.00 -6.36
C LYS A 276 8.78 -7.77 -5.85
N TYR A 277 7.99 -7.12 -6.71
CA TYR A 277 7.31 -5.86 -6.40
C TYR A 277 5.83 -6.00 -6.01
N LYS A 278 5.25 -7.20 -5.95
CA LYS A 278 3.81 -7.41 -5.64
C LYS A 278 3.35 -6.60 -4.43
N ASN A 279 4.01 -6.82 -3.29
CA ASN A 279 3.58 -6.23 -2.03
C ASN A 279 3.68 -4.71 -2.07
N ASN A 280 4.71 -4.16 -2.72
CA ASN A 280 4.84 -2.72 -2.95
C ASN A 280 3.73 -2.16 -3.84
N ILE A 281 3.42 -2.83 -4.95
CA ILE A 281 2.31 -2.43 -5.84
C ILE A 281 0.99 -2.41 -5.07
N ASN A 282 0.75 -3.38 -4.19
CA ASN A 282 -0.44 -3.42 -3.35
C ASN A 282 -0.46 -2.29 -2.29
N ILE A 283 0.68 -1.94 -1.68
CA ILE A 283 0.80 -0.77 -0.80
C ILE A 283 0.39 0.49 -1.55
N TYR A 284 1.02 0.74 -2.70
CA TYR A 284 0.76 1.95 -3.47
C TYR A 284 -0.69 2.01 -3.96
N PHE A 285 -1.30 0.89 -4.37
CA PHE A 285 -2.72 0.84 -4.68
C PHE A 285 -3.57 1.34 -3.52
N LYS A 286 -3.33 0.82 -2.30
CA LYS A 286 -4.09 1.19 -1.10
C LYS A 286 -3.91 2.66 -0.73
N LEU A 287 -2.68 3.16 -0.72
CA LEU A 287 -2.37 4.55 -0.43
C LEU A 287 -2.98 5.50 -1.48
N LEU A 288 -2.84 5.18 -2.77
CA LEU A 288 -3.46 5.95 -3.86
C LEU A 288 -4.98 5.97 -3.72
N ASN A 289 -5.61 4.84 -3.39
CA ASN A 289 -7.06 4.76 -3.21
C ASN A 289 -7.54 5.71 -2.10
N LEU A 290 -6.83 5.76 -0.96
CA LEU A 290 -7.14 6.68 0.13
C LEU A 290 -6.99 8.16 -0.25
N ILE A 291 -6.03 8.50 -1.12
CA ILE A 291 -5.85 9.86 -1.65
C ILE A 291 -6.98 10.21 -2.64
N VAL A 292 -7.35 9.27 -3.51
CA VAL A 292 -8.39 9.48 -4.52
C VAL A 292 -9.78 9.62 -3.86
N GLU A 293 -10.07 8.83 -2.84
CA GLU A 293 -11.38 8.84 -2.14
C GLU A 293 -11.57 10.05 -1.24
N LYS A 294 -10.49 10.62 -0.66
CA LYS A 294 -10.60 11.78 0.22
C LYS A 294 -10.77 13.07 -0.57
N ASP A 295 -11.72 13.90 -0.16
CA ASP A 295 -11.81 15.28 -0.62
C ASP A 295 -10.88 16.17 0.20
N PHE A 296 -10.08 16.95 -0.51
CA PHE A 296 -9.15 17.90 0.07
C PHE A 296 -9.61 19.32 -0.19
N ASN A 297 -9.29 20.24 0.71
CA ASN A 297 -9.66 21.65 0.66
C ASN A 297 -8.52 22.54 0.17
N SER A 298 -7.29 22.30 0.64
CA SER A 298 -6.10 23.07 0.26
C SER A 298 -5.74 22.86 -1.20
N ASN A 299 -5.33 23.94 -1.87
CA ASN A 299 -5.05 23.91 -3.31
C ASN A 299 -3.89 22.98 -3.64
N ASN A 300 -2.85 22.96 -2.80
CA ASN A 300 -1.71 22.06 -2.97
C ASN A 300 -2.11 20.56 -2.89
N LEU A 301 -2.93 20.14 -1.91
CA LEU A 301 -3.39 18.75 -1.84
C LEU A 301 -4.34 18.39 -3.00
N LYS A 302 -5.20 19.32 -3.43
CA LYS A 302 -6.02 19.16 -4.64
C LYS A 302 -5.14 18.97 -5.88
N GLN A 303 -4.08 19.76 -6.02
CA GLN A 303 -3.14 19.65 -7.15
C GLN A 303 -2.41 18.31 -7.14
N LEU A 304 -1.95 17.84 -5.97
CA LEU A 304 -1.36 16.51 -5.82
C LEU A 304 -2.36 15.40 -6.17
N LYS A 305 -3.63 15.51 -5.75
CA LYS A 305 -4.69 14.58 -6.15
C LYS A 305 -4.95 14.61 -7.65
N ASN A 306 -4.97 15.80 -8.28
CA ASN A 306 -5.17 15.94 -9.72
C ASN A 306 -4.05 15.31 -10.54
N ASN A 307 -2.82 15.27 -10.00
CA ASN A 307 -1.69 14.57 -10.62
C ASN A 307 -1.90 13.04 -10.76
N LEU A 308 -2.89 12.48 -10.06
CA LEU A 308 -3.26 11.06 -10.13
C LEU A 308 -4.31 10.75 -11.21
N LEU A 309 -4.85 11.75 -11.92
CA LEU A 309 -5.81 11.52 -12.99
C LEU A 309 -5.09 11.00 -14.25
N VAL A 310 -5.58 9.89 -14.80
CA VAL A 310 -5.06 9.28 -16.06
C VAL A 310 -5.95 9.65 -17.23
N SER A 311 -7.26 9.68 -17.01
CA SER A 311 -8.29 10.14 -17.96
C SER A 311 -9.52 10.60 -17.19
N LYS A 312 -10.59 11.02 -17.88
CA LYS A 312 -11.84 11.44 -17.22
C LYS A 312 -12.43 10.37 -16.29
N ASP A 313 -12.27 9.10 -16.65
CA ASP A 313 -12.90 7.96 -15.96
C ASP A 313 -11.89 7.02 -15.28
N GLU A 314 -10.59 7.36 -15.27
CA GLU A 314 -9.55 6.49 -14.71
C GLU A 314 -8.51 7.29 -13.94
N ASN A 315 -8.26 6.87 -12.71
CA ASN A 315 -7.22 7.41 -11.83
C ASN A 315 -6.08 6.41 -11.62
N ALA A 316 -5.02 6.86 -10.94
CA ALA A 316 -3.84 6.07 -10.63
C ALA A 316 -4.17 4.80 -9.81
N ALA A 317 -5.12 4.88 -8.86
CA ALA A 317 -5.50 3.72 -8.06
C ALA A 317 -6.13 2.63 -8.95
N ASP A 318 -6.99 2.99 -9.90
CA ASP A 318 -7.56 2.04 -10.87
C ASP A 318 -6.49 1.41 -11.77
N ALA A 319 -5.53 2.22 -12.24
CA ALA A 319 -4.43 1.74 -13.06
C ALA A 319 -3.54 0.75 -12.29
N VAL A 320 -3.17 1.07 -11.05
CA VAL A 320 -2.34 0.19 -10.20
C VAL A 320 -3.12 -1.06 -9.78
N LYS A 321 -4.44 -0.97 -9.56
CA LYS A 321 -5.31 -2.14 -9.32
C LYS A 321 -5.32 -3.10 -10.50
N LYS A 322 -5.34 -2.59 -11.74
CA LYS A 322 -5.21 -3.43 -12.95
C LYS A 322 -3.87 -4.17 -12.98
N LEU A 323 -2.77 -3.52 -12.59
CA LEU A 323 -1.47 -4.17 -12.48
C LEU A 323 -1.47 -5.28 -11.40
N SER A 324 -2.01 -4.98 -10.21
CA SER A 324 -2.16 -5.94 -9.13
C SER A 324 -2.98 -7.17 -9.56
N ASN A 325 -4.09 -6.97 -10.27
CA ASN A 325 -4.91 -8.05 -10.82
C ASN A 325 -4.20 -8.88 -11.89
N ILE A 326 -3.32 -8.27 -12.70
CA ILE A 326 -2.49 -9.00 -13.67
C ILE A 326 -1.51 -9.89 -12.91
N TYR A 327 -0.87 -9.36 -11.86
CA TYR A 327 0.01 -10.12 -11.00
C TYR A 327 -0.70 -11.32 -10.36
N ASP A 328 -1.88 -11.12 -9.75
CA ASP A 328 -2.54 -12.21 -9.02
C ASP A 328 -2.81 -13.41 -9.94
N LYS A 329 -3.13 -13.14 -11.22
CA LYS A 329 -3.31 -14.17 -12.27
C LYS A 329 -2.02 -14.90 -12.67
N ILE A 330 -0.86 -14.28 -12.49
CA ILE A 330 0.46 -14.86 -12.78
C ILE A 330 0.95 -15.65 -11.56
N SER A 331 0.64 -15.19 -10.34
CA SER A 331 1.12 -15.80 -9.09
C SER A 331 0.63 -17.22 -8.84
N SER A 332 -0.47 -17.64 -9.50
CA SER A 332 -0.98 -19.02 -9.44
C SER A 332 -0.12 -20.06 -10.18
N ARG A 333 1.01 -19.65 -10.77
CA ARG A 333 1.96 -20.51 -11.49
C ARG A 333 2.52 -21.69 -10.70
N ASN A 334 2.56 -21.61 -9.38
CA ASN A 334 3.08 -22.69 -8.54
C ASN A 334 2.13 -23.90 -8.41
N ASN A 335 0.89 -23.80 -8.92
CA ASN A 335 -0.05 -24.91 -8.89
C ASN A 335 0.14 -25.83 -10.11
N ALA A 336 0.25 -27.14 -9.91
CA ALA A 336 0.42 -28.11 -11.01
C ALA A 336 -0.69 -28.02 -12.07
N LEU A 337 -1.94 -27.73 -11.66
CA LEU A 337 -3.06 -27.50 -12.56
C LEU A 337 -2.88 -26.27 -13.46
N PHE A 338 -2.11 -25.26 -13.01
CA PHE A 338 -1.85 -24.05 -13.79
C PHE A 338 -1.07 -24.37 -15.07
N ILE A 339 -0.18 -25.36 -15.06
CA ILE A 339 0.58 -25.76 -16.26
C ILE A 339 -0.39 -26.21 -17.36
N ILE A 340 -1.39 -27.02 -17.02
CA ILE A 340 -2.42 -27.49 -17.96
C ILE A 340 -3.21 -26.30 -18.52
N PHE A 341 -3.70 -25.41 -17.65
CA PHE A 341 -4.40 -24.20 -18.07
C PHE A 341 -3.54 -23.30 -18.95
N ASN A 342 -2.26 -23.19 -18.65
CA ASN A 342 -1.34 -22.32 -19.37
C ASN A 342 -1.05 -22.83 -20.78
N ILE A 343 -0.90 -24.15 -20.94
CA ILE A 343 -0.74 -24.77 -22.27
C ILE A 343 -2.03 -24.59 -23.09
N LEU A 344 -3.19 -24.96 -22.50
CA LEU A 344 -4.48 -24.90 -23.20
C LEU A 344 -4.87 -23.47 -23.61
N LEU A 345 -4.68 -22.50 -22.71
CA LEU A 345 -5.14 -21.13 -22.88
C LEU A 345 -4.06 -20.14 -23.33
N LEU A 346 -2.82 -20.59 -23.49
CA LEU A 346 -1.65 -19.71 -23.67
C LEU A 346 -1.67 -18.57 -22.63
N TRP A 347 -1.96 -18.92 -21.38
CA TRP A 347 -2.33 -17.96 -20.34
C TRP A 347 -1.23 -16.92 -20.07
N ASP A 348 0.02 -17.33 -20.10
CA ASP A 348 1.16 -16.42 -19.96
C ASP A 348 1.21 -15.36 -21.06
N TYR A 349 0.93 -15.74 -22.32
CA TYR A 349 0.86 -14.79 -23.42
C TYR A 349 -0.28 -13.80 -23.22
N GLN A 350 -1.44 -14.27 -22.75
CA GLN A 350 -2.57 -13.40 -22.41
C GLN A 350 -2.22 -12.41 -21.29
N CYS A 351 -1.51 -12.86 -20.26
CA CYS A 351 -1.03 -12.00 -19.18
C CYS A 351 -0.01 -10.99 -19.68
N MET A 352 0.97 -11.40 -20.50
CA MET A 352 1.97 -10.49 -21.08
C MET A 352 1.33 -9.44 -22.00
N ILE A 353 0.33 -9.81 -22.81
CA ILE A 353 -0.40 -8.86 -23.66
C ILE A 353 -1.14 -7.83 -22.80
N LYS A 354 -1.83 -8.27 -21.73
CA LYS A 354 -2.52 -7.37 -20.80
C LYS A 354 -1.54 -6.45 -20.07
N PHE A 355 -0.41 -7.02 -19.66
CA PHE A 355 0.66 -6.30 -19.00
C PHE A 355 1.27 -5.24 -19.91
N GLU A 356 1.60 -5.56 -21.17
CA GLU A 356 2.13 -4.62 -22.14
C GLU A 356 1.16 -3.48 -22.43
N LYS A 357 -0.14 -3.78 -22.55
CA LYS A 357 -1.18 -2.76 -22.72
C LYS A 357 -1.25 -1.80 -21.53
N TRP A 358 -1.19 -2.34 -20.31
CA TRP A 358 -1.11 -1.51 -19.11
C TRP A 358 0.14 -0.64 -19.13
N ARG A 359 1.29 -1.23 -19.46
CA ARG A 359 2.58 -0.56 -19.47
C ARG A 359 2.63 0.62 -20.44
N ILE A 360 2.10 0.45 -21.66
CA ILE A 360 2.02 1.52 -22.67
C ILE A 360 1.12 2.66 -22.19
N LYS A 361 0.00 2.33 -21.54
CA LYS A 361 -0.99 3.32 -21.09
C LYS A 361 -0.54 4.08 -19.84
N SER A 362 0.11 3.39 -18.91
CA SER A 362 0.25 3.83 -17.51
C SER A 362 1.68 3.78 -16.99
N GLY A 363 2.59 3.06 -17.65
CA GLY A 363 3.94 2.79 -17.12
C GLY A 363 4.79 4.03 -16.92
N LYS A 364 4.64 5.05 -17.79
CA LYS A 364 5.38 6.32 -17.69
C LYS A 364 4.94 7.19 -16.51
N GLU A 365 3.66 7.11 -16.15
CA GLU A 365 3.08 7.92 -15.06
C GLU A 365 3.33 7.29 -13.68
N LEU A 366 3.80 6.04 -13.62
CA LEU A 366 4.00 5.31 -12.37
C LEU A 366 4.87 6.09 -11.38
N LYS A 367 6.00 6.65 -11.85
CA LYS A 367 6.92 7.44 -11.02
C LYS A 367 6.19 8.62 -10.36
N LYS A 368 5.49 9.42 -11.17
CA LYS A 368 4.68 10.55 -10.72
C LYS A 368 3.65 10.15 -9.65
N TRP A 369 2.99 9.00 -9.80
CA TRP A 369 2.02 8.53 -8.81
C TRP A 369 2.66 8.13 -7.49
N LEU A 370 3.82 7.46 -7.54
CA LEU A 370 4.55 7.09 -6.32
C LEU A 370 5.12 8.33 -5.63
N ASP A 371 5.56 9.33 -6.39
CA ASP A 371 6.03 10.61 -5.86
C ASP A 371 4.89 11.33 -5.12
N VAL A 372 3.66 11.34 -5.65
CA VAL A 372 2.49 11.88 -4.94
C VAL A 372 2.25 11.14 -3.62
N VAL A 373 2.36 9.82 -3.59
CA VAL A 373 2.26 9.06 -2.32
C VAL A 373 3.34 9.52 -1.34
N GLY A 374 4.57 9.68 -1.81
CA GLY A 374 5.67 10.18 -0.97
C GLY A 374 5.44 11.59 -0.42
N GLU A 375 4.84 12.47 -1.22
CA GLU A 375 4.44 13.80 -0.76
C GLU A 375 3.40 13.74 0.37
N PHE A 376 2.38 12.88 0.25
CA PHE A 376 1.41 12.69 1.33
C PHE A 376 2.04 12.08 2.58
N GLU A 377 2.95 11.11 2.46
CA GLU A 377 3.67 10.55 3.62
C GLU A 377 4.53 11.59 4.32
N ALA A 378 5.25 12.43 3.56
CA ALA A 378 6.08 13.49 4.12
C ALA A 378 5.24 14.58 4.81
N LEU A 379 4.16 15.03 4.15
CA LEU A 379 3.23 15.99 4.73
C LEU A 379 2.53 15.42 5.98
N ASN A 380 2.14 14.15 5.99
CA ASN A 380 1.56 13.50 7.16
C ASN A 380 2.54 13.42 8.34
N SER A 381 3.81 13.13 8.05
CA SER A 381 4.89 13.11 9.05
C SER A 381 5.04 14.48 9.71
N ILE A 382 5.09 15.56 8.92
CA ILE A 382 5.20 16.93 9.44
C ILE A 382 3.92 17.38 10.14
N SER A 383 2.75 17.01 9.62
CA SER A 383 1.44 17.38 10.20
C SER A 383 1.22 16.80 11.59
N SER A 384 1.96 15.73 11.95
CA SER A 384 1.94 15.19 13.31
C SER A 384 2.32 16.24 14.35
N ILE A 385 3.32 17.08 14.06
CA ILE A 385 3.80 18.13 14.97
C ILE A 385 2.66 19.09 15.36
N ILE A 386 1.86 19.51 14.38
CA ILE A 386 0.75 20.46 14.57
C ILE A 386 -0.33 19.85 15.43
N TYR A 387 -0.72 18.60 15.14
CA TYR A 387 -1.76 17.91 15.91
C TYR A 387 -1.29 17.58 17.34
N ASP A 388 -0.05 17.11 17.48
CA ASP A 388 0.52 16.67 18.75
C ASP A 388 0.78 17.87 19.70
N ASN A 389 1.03 19.05 19.13
CA ASN A 389 1.34 20.28 19.88
C ASN A 389 0.38 21.43 19.53
N PRO A 390 -0.91 21.37 19.93
CA PRO A 390 -1.91 22.39 19.57
C PRO A 390 -1.60 23.80 20.13
N GLY A 391 -0.73 23.89 21.14
CA GLY A 391 -0.27 25.16 21.70
C GLY A 391 0.93 25.78 20.96
N TRP A 392 1.49 25.13 19.94
CA TRP A 392 2.59 25.68 19.17
C TRP A 392 2.07 26.62 18.08
N ALA A 393 2.75 27.75 17.91
CA ALA A 393 2.40 28.71 16.88
C ALA A 393 2.85 28.21 15.49
N ILE A 394 1.99 28.41 14.49
CA ILE A 394 2.38 28.31 13.09
C ILE A 394 2.89 29.69 12.66
N PRO A 395 4.10 29.79 12.09
CA PRO A 395 4.70 31.09 11.79
C PRO A 395 3.91 31.83 10.71
N SER A 396 3.65 33.12 10.93
CA SER A 396 3.08 33.99 9.90
C SER A 396 4.18 34.40 8.91
N ILE A 397 3.87 34.31 7.62
CA ILE A 397 4.83 34.62 6.56
C ILE A 397 4.68 36.08 6.14
N SER A 398 5.76 36.84 6.30
CA SER A 398 5.86 38.25 5.88
C SER A 398 6.62 38.34 4.56
N ASP A 399 6.21 39.26 3.68
CA ASP A 399 6.90 39.54 2.42
C ASP A 399 7.99 40.63 2.57
N ASN A 400 8.20 41.13 3.79
CA ASN A 400 9.22 42.15 4.10
C ASN A 400 10.61 41.54 4.35
N ASN A 401 11.67 42.31 4.09
CA ASN A 401 13.07 41.90 4.26
C ASN A 401 13.37 41.41 5.70
N TYR A 402 13.46 40.08 5.82
CA TYR A 402 13.85 39.21 6.94
C TYR A 402 14.10 39.84 8.32
N ILE A 403 13.13 39.62 9.22
CA ILE A 403 13.30 39.67 10.67
C ILE A 403 12.44 38.53 11.23
N ILE A 404 13.05 37.38 11.54
CA ILE A 404 12.34 36.36 12.33
C ILE A 404 11.90 37.06 13.63
N LYS A 405 10.62 36.97 13.98
CA LYS A 405 10.09 37.47 15.25
C LYS A 405 9.41 36.31 15.95
N ALA A 406 9.96 35.93 17.10
CA ALA A 406 9.43 34.86 17.92
C ALA A 406 9.35 35.32 19.37
N GLU A 407 8.32 34.83 20.07
CA GLU A 407 8.18 34.96 21.52
C GLU A 407 8.12 33.55 22.09
N LYS A 408 8.86 33.29 23.17
CA LYS A 408 8.99 31.96 23.79
C LYS A 408 9.52 30.90 22.81
N LEU A 409 10.55 31.24 22.03
CA LEU A 409 11.20 30.29 21.12
C LEU A 409 11.86 29.17 21.95
N GLY A 410 11.60 27.92 21.58
CA GLY A 410 12.14 26.74 22.24
C GLY A 410 12.59 25.69 21.24
N HIS A 411 13.55 24.85 21.63
CA HIS A 411 14.05 23.77 20.77
C HIS A 411 13.06 22.60 20.77
N PRO A 412 12.56 22.13 19.61
CA PRO A 412 11.48 21.15 19.54
C PRO A 412 11.87 19.76 20.05
N LEU A 413 13.16 19.41 20.01
CA LEU A 413 13.67 18.11 20.46
C LEU A 413 13.99 18.05 21.97
N LEU A 414 13.96 19.20 22.67
CA LEU A 414 14.17 19.22 24.11
C LEU A 414 12.86 18.99 24.85
N SER A 415 12.92 18.26 25.96
CA SER A 415 11.73 18.05 26.78
C SER A 415 11.23 19.38 27.34
N LYS A 416 9.93 19.51 27.61
CA LYS A 416 9.36 20.73 28.22
C LYS A 416 10.02 21.11 29.56
N LYS A 417 10.68 20.16 30.24
CA LYS A 417 11.39 20.39 31.50
C LYS A 417 12.79 20.99 31.28
N GLU A 418 13.42 20.67 30.16
CA GLU A 418 14.79 21.09 29.81
C GLU A 418 14.80 22.27 28.82
N CYS A 419 13.71 22.48 28.10
CA CYS A 419 13.58 23.55 27.12
C CYS A 419 13.46 24.91 27.82
N VAL A 420 14.55 25.67 27.82
CA VAL A 420 14.55 27.10 28.17
C VAL A 420 13.93 27.86 27.00
N THR A 421 12.79 28.52 27.24
CA THR A 421 12.18 29.37 26.22
C THR A 421 12.81 30.75 26.25
N ILE A 422 13.34 31.19 25.12
CA ILE A 422 13.96 32.52 25.01
C ILE A 422 12.84 33.54 24.88
N LEU A 423 12.81 34.50 25.81
CA LEU A 423 11.84 35.61 25.89
C LEU A 423 12.35 36.87 25.16
N GLN A 424 13.15 36.69 24.11
CA GLN A 424 13.84 37.78 23.40
C GLN A 424 13.33 37.92 21.97
N LEU A 425 13.16 39.17 21.53
CA LEU A 425 13.06 39.58 20.13
C LEU A 425 14.37 39.22 19.41
N ILE A 426 14.50 37.98 18.92
CA ILE A 426 15.66 37.60 18.12
C ILE A 426 15.46 38.13 16.70
N LYS A 427 15.92 39.35 16.42
CA LYS A 427 16.03 39.85 15.04
C LYS A 427 17.19 39.12 14.34
N ILE A 428 16.95 37.91 13.84
CA ILE A 428 17.93 37.22 12.99
C ILE A 428 17.86 37.87 11.61
N LYS A 429 18.87 38.68 11.29
CA LYS A 429 19.13 39.13 9.93
C LYS A 429 19.83 37.97 9.23
N ILE A 430 19.10 37.18 8.47
CA ILE A 430 19.69 36.12 7.64
C ILE A 430 20.37 36.85 6.46
N PHE A 431 21.69 36.98 6.51
CA PHE A 431 22.48 37.38 5.36
C PHE A 431 22.55 36.18 4.41
N TYR A 432 22.07 36.37 3.17
CA TYR A 432 22.26 35.42 2.09
C TYR A 432 23.69 35.45 1.57
#